data_AF-A0A1T4LEI2-F1
#
_entry.id   AF-A0A1T4LEI2-F1
#
_cell.length_a   1.000
_cell.length_b   1.000
_cell.length_c   1.000
_cell.angle_alpha   90.00
_cell.angle_beta   90.00
_cell.angle_gamma   90.00
#
_symmetry.space_group_name_H-M   'P 1'
#
loop_
_entity.id
_entity.type
_entity.pdbx_description
1 polymer ?
#
loop_
_entity_poly.entity_id
_entity_poly.type
_entity_poly.pdbx_seq_one_letter_code
_entity_poly.pdbx_strand_id
1 'polypeptide(L)'
;MPLTKTIKVQLYPSASDIEKFEETQQQFLNACNFVSTYIFDHNFELGQTTLHNALYHQIRQDFGLQSQMAQSVMRTVIARYKTVKTQFKQKPKRYKDIHTGKYHTLYKDLYHLT
;
A
#
# COMPACT_ATOMS: atom_id res chain seq x y z
N MET A 1 7.79 30.78 -22.14
CA MET A 1 7.95 29.74 -21.11
C MET A 1 8.31 30.42 -19.79
N PRO A 2 7.59 30.19 -18.68
CA PRO A 2 7.94 30.81 -17.40
C PRO A 2 9.22 30.18 -16.83
N LEU A 3 10.15 31.03 -16.39
CA LEU A 3 11.40 30.62 -15.76
C LEU A 3 11.10 30.10 -14.35
N THR A 4 11.22 28.80 -14.10
CA THR A 4 11.01 28.21 -12.76
C THR A 4 12.34 28.17 -12.01
N LYS A 5 12.40 28.77 -10.82
CA LYS A 5 13.56 28.71 -9.93
C LYS A 5 13.25 27.73 -8.78
N THR A 6 14.16 26.78 -8.55
CA THR A 6 14.02 25.76 -7.49
C THR A 6 15.15 25.95 -6.47
N ILE A 7 14.80 25.92 -5.18
CA ILE A 7 15.76 26.00 -4.07
C ILE A 7 15.69 24.68 -3.29
N LYS A 8 16.84 24.17 -2.86
CA LYS A 8 16.92 23.04 -1.92
C LYS A 8 17.14 23.59 -0.52
N VAL A 9 16.26 23.22 0.40
CA VAL A 9 16.36 23.59 1.82
C VAL A 9 16.45 22.30 2.63
N GLN A 10 17.44 22.22 3.51
CA GLN A 10 17.56 21.15 4.49
C GLN A 10 16.91 21.62 5.79
N LEU A 11 16.01 20.81 6.34
CA LEU A 11 15.36 21.07 7.62
C LEU A 11 16.13 20.38 8.74
N TYR A 12 16.34 21.09 9.84
CA TYR A 12 16.92 20.57 11.07
C TYR A 12 15.83 20.55 12.14
N PRO A 13 15.11 19.42 12.31
CA PRO A 13 13.99 19.35 13.24
C PRO A 13 14.49 19.36 14.69
N SER A 14 13.70 19.96 15.58
CA SER A 14 13.90 19.83 17.01
C SER A 14 13.42 18.45 17.50
N ALA A 15 13.76 18.07 18.73
CA ALA A 15 13.29 16.80 19.32
C ALA A 15 11.75 16.68 19.32
N SER A 16 11.03 17.78 19.59
CA SER A 16 9.56 17.81 19.56
C SER A 16 9.01 17.65 18.15
N ASP A 17 9.70 18.18 17.13
CA ASP A 17 9.27 18.02 15.74
C ASP A 17 9.45 16.58 15.25
N ILE A 18 10.52 15.91 15.71
CA ILE A 18 10.76 14.49 15.43
C ILE A 18 9.64 13.64 16.01
N GLU A 19 9.27 13.86 17.27
CA GLU A 19 8.19 13.12 17.93
C GLU A 19 6.84 13.26 17.20
N LYS A 20 6.47 14.49 16.81
CA LYS A 20 5.25 14.73 16.00
C LYS A 20 5.31 14.05 14.63
N PHE A 21 6.50 14.00 14.03
CA PHE A 21 6.70 13.33 12.76
C PHE A 21 6.54 11.82 12.89
N GLU A 22 7.10 11.23 13.94
CA GLU A 22 6.95 9.81 14.26
C GLU A 22 5.49 9.44 14.53
N GLU A 23 4.77 10.27 15.29
CA GLU A 23 3.33 10.08 15.52
C GLU A 23 2.56 10.09 14.18
N THR A 24 2.85 11.05 13.32
CA THR A 24 2.24 11.16 11.98
C THR A 24 2.57 9.94 11.11
N GLN A 25 3.80 9.44 11.16
CA GLN A 25 4.20 8.22 10.47
C GLN A 25 3.45 7.00 11.00
N GLN A 26 3.27 6.90 12.32
CA GLN A 26 2.52 5.81 12.93
C GLN A 26 1.06 5.84 12.47
N GLN A 27 0.42 7.01 12.44
CA GLN A 27 -0.94 7.14 11.91
C GLN A 27 -1.04 6.78 10.42
N PHE A 28 -0.02 7.12 9.63
CA PHE A 28 0.05 6.71 8.23
C PHE A 28 0.12 5.19 8.08
N LEU A 29 0.92 4.51 8.90
CA LEU A 29 1.04 3.05 8.90
C LEU A 29 -0.28 2.39 9.32
N ASN A 30 -0.91 2.91 10.38
CA ASN A 30 -2.21 2.42 10.85
C ASN A 30 -3.28 2.57 9.76
N ALA A 31 -3.33 3.72 9.07
CA ALA A 31 -4.22 3.93 7.94
C ALA A 31 -3.93 2.98 6.77
N CYS A 32 -2.66 2.67 6.49
CA CYS A 32 -2.30 1.67 5.47
C CYS A 32 -2.83 0.28 5.83
N ASN A 33 -2.68 -0.14 7.09
CA ASN A 33 -3.18 -1.42 7.57
C ASN A 33 -4.72 -1.49 7.50
N PHE A 34 -5.39 -0.41 7.86
CA PHE A 34 -6.85 -0.28 7.73
C PHE A 34 -7.31 -0.45 6.28
N VAL A 35 -6.71 0.29 5.33
CA VAL A 35 -7.03 0.16 3.90
C VAL A 35 -6.69 -1.24 3.38
N SER A 36 -5.58 -1.83 3.83
CA SER A 36 -5.20 -3.20 3.47
C SER A 36 -6.22 -4.23 3.91
N THR A 37 -6.76 -4.08 5.12
CA THR A 37 -7.82 -4.95 5.67
C THR A 37 -9.08 -4.82 4.84
N TYR A 38 -9.53 -3.59 4.55
CA TYR A 38 -10.68 -3.37 3.69
C TYR A 38 -10.53 -4.03 2.31
N ILE A 39 -9.37 -3.86 1.66
CA ILE A 39 -9.10 -4.48 0.35
C ILE A 39 -9.17 -6.01 0.44
N PHE A 40 -8.62 -6.60 1.50
CA PHE A 40 -8.65 -8.04 1.73
C PHE A 40 -10.10 -8.55 1.85
N ASP A 41 -10.94 -7.84 2.61
CA ASP A 41 -12.35 -8.21 2.84
C ASP A 41 -13.24 -7.95 1.60
N HIS A 42 -12.81 -7.07 0.69
CA HIS A 42 -13.59 -6.66 -0.49
C HIS A 42 -12.97 -7.17 -1.80
N ASN A 43 -12.64 -8.47 -1.84
CA ASN A 43 -12.21 -9.18 -3.05
C ASN A 43 -10.98 -8.60 -3.77
N PHE A 44 -10.08 -7.96 -3.02
CA PHE A 44 -8.90 -7.28 -3.56
C PHE A 44 -9.24 -6.23 -4.63
N GLU A 45 -10.27 -5.42 -4.41
CA GLU A 45 -10.58 -4.26 -5.26
C GLU A 45 -9.44 -3.21 -5.18
N LEU A 46 -8.74 -3.00 -6.30
CA LEU A 46 -7.56 -2.12 -6.39
C LEU A 46 -7.84 -0.80 -7.14
N GLY A 47 -9.11 -0.50 -7.43
CA GLY A 47 -9.55 0.74 -8.06
C GLY A 47 -9.37 1.94 -7.13
N GLN A 48 -8.53 2.90 -7.53
CA GLN A 48 -8.23 4.09 -6.72
C GLN A 48 -9.49 4.92 -6.43
N THR A 49 -10.34 5.14 -7.44
CA THR A 49 -11.59 5.91 -7.29
C THR A 49 -12.55 5.22 -6.34
N THR A 50 -12.68 3.89 -6.45
CA THR A 50 -13.55 3.08 -5.59
C THR A 50 -13.12 3.17 -4.13
N LEU A 51 -11.82 2.97 -3.88
CA LEU A 51 -11.25 3.07 -2.53
C LEU A 51 -11.33 4.50 -1.97
N HIS A 52 -11.15 5.51 -2.82
CA HIS A 52 -11.30 6.90 -2.42
C HIS A 52 -12.72 7.19 -1.94
N ASN A 53 -13.73 6.83 -2.73
CA ASN A 53 -15.12 7.09 -2.38
C ASN A 53 -15.55 6.34 -1.11
N ALA A 54 -15.03 5.13 -0.89
CA ALA A 54 -15.35 4.32 0.28
C ALA A 54 -14.63 4.79 1.56
N LEU A 55 -13.33 5.11 1.47
CA LEU A 55 -12.45 5.19 2.65
C LEU A 55 -11.90 6.57 2.95
N TYR A 56 -11.92 7.53 2.00
CA TYR A 56 -11.20 8.79 2.17
C TYR A 56 -11.67 9.60 3.38
N HIS A 57 -12.98 9.72 3.57
CA HIS A 57 -13.54 10.48 4.70
C HIS A 57 -13.18 9.83 6.03
N GLN A 58 -13.30 8.51 6.11
CA GLN A 58 -12.95 7.74 7.30
C GLN A 58 -11.46 7.84 7.63
N ILE A 59 -10.57 7.72 6.63
CA ILE A 59 -9.13 7.85 6.84
C ILE A 59 -8.77 9.23 7.43
N ARG A 60 -9.42 10.30 6.97
CA ARG A 60 -9.16 11.65 7.46
C ARG A 60 -9.69 11.89 8.86
N GLN A 61 -10.83 11.30 9.20
CA GLN A 61 -11.45 11.45 10.52
C GLN A 61 -10.72 10.60 11.57
N ASP A 62 -10.49 9.32 11.28
CA ASP A 62 -10.00 8.35 12.27
C ASP A 62 -8.48 8.49 12.53
N PHE A 63 -7.70 8.83 11.51
CA PHE A 63 -6.22 8.89 11.61
C PHE A 63 -5.67 10.33 11.58
N GLY A 64 -6.55 11.34 11.49
CA GLY A 64 -6.15 12.76 11.49
C GLY A 64 -5.26 13.18 10.31
N LEU A 65 -5.19 12.37 9.24
CA LEU A 65 -4.26 12.61 8.14
C LEU A 65 -4.69 13.78 7.25
N GLN A 66 -3.68 14.55 6.82
CA GLN A 66 -3.86 15.59 5.80
C GLN A 66 -4.28 14.98 4.46
N SER A 67 -4.97 15.76 3.63
CA SER A 67 -5.56 15.28 2.37
C SER A 67 -4.56 14.57 1.45
N GLN A 68 -3.34 15.09 1.33
CA GLN A 68 -2.28 14.50 0.52
C GLN A 68 -1.79 13.16 1.09
N MET A 69 -1.70 13.04 2.41
CA MET A 69 -1.32 11.79 3.06
C MET A 69 -2.39 10.73 2.92
N ALA A 70 -3.66 11.07 3.14
CA ALA A 70 -4.78 10.14 2.94
C ALA A 70 -4.81 9.59 1.50
N GLN A 71 -4.54 10.44 0.50
CA GLN A 71 -4.37 10.01 -0.89
C GLN A 71 -3.14 9.10 -1.09
N SER A 72 -2.02 9.43 -0.45
CA SER A 72 -0.80 8.61 -0.49
C SER A 72 -0.96 7.25 0.16
N VAL A 73 -1.77 7.12 1.21
CA VAL A 73 -2.10 5.82 1.84
C VAL A 73 -2.69 4.88 0.80
N MET A 74 -3.77 5.30 0.14
CA MET A 74 -4.44 4.49 -0.89
C MET A 74 -3.49 4.12 -2.03
N ARG A 75 -2.73 5.09 -2.56
CA ARG A 75 -1.75 4.84 -3.62
C ARG A 75 -0.69 3.82 -3.20
N THR A 76 -0.17 3.96 -1.99
CA THR A 76 0.85 3.07 -1.45
C THR A 76 0.32 1.64 -1.37
N VAL A 77 -0.83 1.44 -0.73
CA VAL A 77 -1.40 0.11 -0.55
C VAL A 77 -1.72 -0.55 -1.90
N ILE A 78 -2.37 0.17 -2.83
CA ILE A 78 -2.66 -0.32 -4.18
C ILE A 78 -1.37 -0.74 -4.90
N ALA A 79 -0.32 0.08 -4.85
CA ALA A 79 0.94 -0.22 -5.50
C ALA A 79 1.58 -1.50 -4.93
N ARG A 80 1.54 -1.68 -3.60
CA ARG A 80 2.06 -2.90 -2.94
C ARG A 80 1.33 -4.16 -3.40
N TYR A 81 0.00 -4.15 -3.45
CA TYR A 81 -0.76 -5.30 -3.96
C TYR A 81 -0.47 -5.57 -5.44
N LYS A 82 -0.37 -4.55 -6.28
CA LYS A 82 0.02 -4.71 -7.69
C LYS A 82 1.42 -5.31 -7.84
N THR A 83 2.36 -4.91 -6.99
CA THR A 83 3.70 -5.51 -6.95
C THR A 83 3.62 -6.99 -6.59
N VAL A 84 2.88 -7.37 -5.55
CA VAL A 84 2.72 -8.78 -5.16
C VAL A 84 2.09 -9.61 -6.29
N LYS A 85 1.02 -9.10 -6.91
CA LYS A 85 0.38 -9.73 -8.07
C LYS A 85 1.36 -9.95 -9.22
N THR A 86 2.21 -8.96 -9.50
CA THR A 86 3.26 -9.05 -10.53
C THR A 86 4.31 -10.10 -10.17
N GLN A 87 4.74 -10.14 -8.91
CA GLN A 87 5.71 -11.13 -8.44
C GLN A 87 5.17 -12.56 -8.55
N PHE A 88 3.91 -12.79 -8.19
CA PHE A 88 3.27 -14.10 -8.35
C PHE A 88 3.18 -14.54 -9.81
N LYS A 89 2.90 -13.61 -10.73
CA LYS A 89 2.91 -13.90 -12.16
C LYS A 89 4.31 -14.25 -12.69
N GLN A 90 5.35 -13.58 -12.20
CA GLN A 90 6.72 -13.77 -12.69
C GLN A 90 7.40 -15.02 -12.11
N LYS A 91 7.04 -15.46 -10.90
CA LYS A 91 7.71 -16.57 -10.20
C LYS A 91 6.73 -17.69 -9.85
N PRO A 92 6.22 -18.44 -10.84
CA PRO A 92 5.35 -19.58 -10.55
C PRO A 92 6.14 -20.69 -9.84
N LYS A 93 5.55 -21.29 -8.80
CA LYS A 93 6.21 -22.34 -8.01
C LYS A 93 6.13 -23.67 -8.77
N ARG A 94 7.26 -24.35 -8.94
CA ARG A 94 7.29 -25.69 -9.53
C ARG A 94 7.54 -26.72 -8.44
N TYR A 95 6.75 -27.78 -8.41
CA TYR A 95 6.95 -28.90 -7.50
C TYR A 95 6.85 -30.22 -8.27
N LYS A 96 7.50 -31.25 -7.73
CA LYS A 96 7.44 -32.60 -8.27
C LYS A 96 6.40 -33.37 -7.47
N ASP A 97 5.42 -33.93 -8.18
CA ASP A 97 4.45 -34.84 -7.60
C ASP A 97 5.16 -36.14 -7.18
N ILE A 98 4.94 -36.55 -5.94
CA ILE A 98 5.59 -37.67 -5.27
C ILE A 98 5.07 -39.02 -5.82
N HIS A 99 3.81 -39.06 -6.27
CA HIS A 99 3.14 -40.27 -6.74
C HIS A 99 3.30 -40.47 -8.25
N THR A 100 3.29 -39.39 -9.02
CA THR A 100 3.38 -39.47 -10.49
C THR A 100 4.76 -39.12 -11.04
N GLY A 101 5.65 -38.54 -10.22
CA GLY A 101 6.99 -38.10 -10.62
C GLY A 101 7.01 -36.91 -11.59
N LYS A 102 5.83 -36.37 -11.97
CA LYS A 102 5.68 -35.26 -12.91
C LYS A 102 5.87 -33.91 -12.22
N TYR A 103 6.35 -32.93 -12.97
CA TYR A 103 6.48 -31.55 -12.49
C TYR A 103 5.18 -30.79 -12.75
N HIS A 104 4.67 -30.14 -11.71
CA HIS A 104 3.51 -29.25 -11.79
C HIS A 104 3.94 -27.81 -11.48
N THR A 105 3.31 -26.86 -12.17
CA THR A 105 3.54 -25.42 -12.00
C THR A 105 2.29 -24.82 -11.34
N LEU A 106 2.47 -24.22 -10.16
CA LEU A 106 1.42 -23.57 -9.39
C LEU A 106 1.53 -22.05 -9.54
N TYR A 107 0.46 -21.46 -10.05
CA TYR A 107 0.28 -20.02 -10.13
C TYR A 107 -0.43 -19.54 -8.88
N LYS A 108 0.20 -18.62 -8.16
CA LYS A 108 -0.43 -17.94 -7.02
C LYS A 108 -1.18 -16.71 -7.50
N ASP A 109 -2.22 -16.35 -6.78
CA ASP A 109 -2.90 -15.06 -6.91
C ASP A 109 -3.07 -14.44 -5.51
N LEU A 110 -3.56 -13.20 -5.43
CA LEU A 110 -3.68 -12.45 -4.17
C LEU A 110 -4.47 -13.19 -3.08
N TYR A 111 -5.43 -14.03 -3.45
CA TYR A 111 -6.17 -14.91 -2.53
C TYR A 111 -5.30 -15.94 -1.79
N HIS A 112 -4.04 -16.15 -2.20
CA HIS A 112 -3.10 -17.06 -1.55
C HIS A 112 -2.24 -16.34 -0.48
N LEU A 113 -2.67 -15.16 0.00
CA LEU A 113 -2.02 -14.37 1.05
C LEU A 113 -2.51 -14.69 2.48
N THR A 114 -3.38 -15.68 2.66
CA THR A 114 -3.74 -16.29 3.95
C THR A 114 -2.58 -17.07 4.57
#